data_AF-A0A9X8VLY7-F1
#
_entry.id   AF-A0A9X8VLY7-F1
#
_cell.length_a   1.000
_cell.length_b   1.000
_cell.length_c   1.000
_cell.angle_alpha   90.00
_cell.angle_beta   90.00
_cell.angle_gamma   90.00
#
_symmetry.space_group_name_H-M   'P 1'
#
loop_
_entity.id
_entity.type
_entity.pdbx_description
1 polymer ?
#
loop_
_entity_poly.entity_id
_entity_poly.type
_entity_poly.pdbx_seq_one_letter_code
_entity_poly.pdbx_strand_id
1 'polypeptide(L)' 'SKAESEFIRGCKSGGGTTAICGCVYDILQTKYTHGELEKMNQQYGYVPPRFMDNMLSAAQQCRK' A
#
# COMPACT_ATOMS: atom_id res chain seq x y z
N SER A 1 12.11 0.10 -0.87
CA SER A 1 12.21 -1.35 -0.52
C SER A 1 11.55 -2.22 -1.59
N LYS A 2 11.68 -3.57 -1.53
CA LYS A 2 10.96 -4.47 -2.47
C LYS A 2 9.44 -4.33 -2.31
N ALA A 3 8.94 -4.32 -1.07
CA ALA A 3 7.52 -4.15 -0.77
C ALA A 3 6.96 -2.81 -1.30
N GLU A 4 7.71 -1.73 -1.14
CA GLU A 4 7.36 -0.41 -1.67
C GLU A 4 7.28 -0.42 -3.20
N SER A 5 8.29 -0.99 -3.86
CA SER A 5 8.35 -1.02 -5.33
C SER A 5 7.20 -1.83 -5.92
N GLU A 6 6.90 -2.98 -5.30
CA GLU A 6 5.76 -3.84 -5.67
C GLU A 6 4.42 -3.15 -5.42
N PHE A 7 4.27 -2.50 -4.27
CA PHE A 7 3.07 -1.73 -3.94
C PHE A 7 2.84 -0.58 -4.93
N ILE A 8 3.86 0.24 -5.19
CA ILE A 8 3.77 1.36 -6.13
C ILE A 8 3.43 0.84 -7.53
N ARG A 9 4.04 -0.27 -7.96
CA ARG A 9 3.71 -0.91 -9.24
C ARG A 9 2.24 -1.31 -9.32
N GLY A 10 1.72 -2.01 -8.31
CA GLY A 10 0.32 -2.42 -8.25
C GLY A 10 -0.65 -1.24 -8.21
N CYS A 11 -0.36 -0.22 -7.41
CA CYS A 11 -1.15 1.00 -7.30
C CYS A 11 -1.20 1.77 -8.65
N LYS A 12 -0.09 1.85 -9.37
CA LYS A 12 -0.04 2.47 -10.71
C LYS A 12 -0.83 1.69 -11.74
N SER A 13 -0.75 0.35 -11.72
CA SER A 13 -1.60 -0.49 -12.58
C SER A 13 -3.10 -0.31 -12.28
N GLY A 14 -3.46 0.07 -11.05
CA GLY A 14 -4.81 0.45 -10.64
C GLY A 14 -5.21 1.90 -10.96
N GLY A 15 -4.36 2.67 -11.65
CA GLY A 15 -4.66 4.04 -12.09
C GLY A 15 -4.15 5.16 -11.17
N GLY A 16 -3.37 4.85 -10.13
CA GLY A 16 -2.71 5.86 -9.30
C GLY A 16 -1.50 6.52 -9.98
N THR A 17 -1.19 7.77 -9.63
CA THR A 17 0.07 8.41 -10.02
C THR A 17 1.19 7.99 -9.08
N THR A 18 2.46 8.12 -9.49
CA THR A 18 3.61 7.82 -8.60
C THR A 18 3.52 8.59 -7.28
N ALA A 19 3.13 9.87 -7.32
CA ALA A 19 2.99 10.71 -6.12
C ALA A 19 1.91 10.19 -5.17
N ILE A 20 0.71 9.86 -5.69
CA ILE A 20 -0.38 9.30 -4.88
C ILE A 20 0.03 7.94 -4.30
N CYS A 21 0.62 7.06 -5.12
CA CYS A 21 1.01 5.73 -4.68
C CYS A 21 2.09 5.75 -3.60
N GLY A 22 3.07 6.66 -3.71
CA GLY A 22 4.07 6.88 -2.67
C GLY A 22 3.42 7.35 -1.36
N CYS A 23 2.60 8.41 -1.43
CA CYS A 23 1.87 8.91 -0.25
C CYS A 23 1.03 7.83 0.43
N VAL A 24 0.31 6.99 -0.33
CA VAL A 24 -0.48 5.90 0.24
C VAL A 24 0.41 4.89 0.97
N TYR A 25 1.55 4.52 0.37
CA TYR A 25 2.50 3.60 0.98
C TYR A 25 3.04 4.17 2.31
N ASP A 26 3.42 5.44 2.32
CA ASP A 26 3.91 6.13 3.53
C ASP A 26 2.87 6.08 4.66
N ILE A 27 1.60 6.36 4.37
CA ILE A 27 0.51 6.26 5.35
C ILE A 27 0.35 4.81 5.83
N LEU A 28 0.40 3.82 4.94
CA LEU A 28 0.28 2.41 5.31
C LEU A 28 1.44 1.96 6.23
N GLN A 29 2.64 2.47 6.03
CA GLN A 29 3.79 2.18 6.90
C GLN A 29 3.63 2.70 8.34
N THR A 30 2.74 3.68 8.57
CA THR A 30 2.41 4.12 9.94
C THR A 30 1.49 3.14 10.68
N LYS A 31 0.81 2.24 9.94
CA LYS A 31 -0.19 1.30 10.46
C LYS A 31 0.27 -0.15 10.46
N TYR A 32 1.17 -0.48 9.54
CA TYR A 32 1.67 -1.83 9.31
C TYR A 32 3.18 -1.85 9.40
N THR A 33 3.71 -2.87 10.08
CA THR A 33 5.15 -3.10 10.09
C THR A 33 5.65 -3.44 8.69
N HIS A 34 6.94 -3.20 8.45
CA HIS A 34 7.57 -3.57 7.17
C HIS A 34 7.34 -5.04 6.81
N GLY A 35 7.48 -5.93 7.81
CA GLY A 35 7.28 -7.37 7.62
C GLY A 35 5.84 -7.76 7.28
N GLU A 36 4.83 -7.03 7.76
CA GLU A 36 3.43 -7.28 7.37
C GLU A 36 3.16 -6.92 5.91
N LEU A 37 3.70 -5.79 5.45
CA LEU A 37 3.59 -5.37 4.04
C LEU A 37 4.42 -6.27 3.11
N GLU A 38 5.56 -6.78 3.57
CA GLU A 38 6.35 -7.77 2.82
C GLU A 38 5.63 -9.11 2.69
N LYS A 39 4.98 -9.59 3.78
CA LYS A 39 4.19 -10.84 3.75
C LYS A 39 3.09 -10.81 2.71
N MET A 40 2.48 -9.65 2.44
CA MET A 40 1.48 -9.51 1.37
C MET A 40 2.04 -9.82 -0.03
N ASN A 41 3.32 -9.52 -0.25
CA ASN A 41 3.98 -9.78 -1.53
C ASN A 41 4.55 -11.21 -1.62
N GLN A 42 4.82 -11.84 -0.48
CA GLN A 42 5.43 -13.17 -0.41
C GLN A 42 4.39 -14.29 -0.30
N GLN A 43 3.29 -14.05 0.40
CA GLN A 43 2.24 -15.03 0.67
C GLN A 43 0.99 -14.67 -0.11
N TYR A 44 0.73 -15.42 -1.18
CA TYR A 44 -0.45 -15.24 -2.01
C TYR A 44 -1.73 -15.37 -1.16
N GLY A 45 -2.61 -14.37 -1.25
CA GLY A 45 -3.87 -14.33 -0.50
C GLY A 45 -3.76 -13.80 0.94
N TYR A 46 -2.56 -13.54 1.46
CA TYR A 46 -2.41 -12.86 2.75
C TYR A 46 -2.71 -11.37 2.61
N VAL A 47 -3.72 -10.92 3.34
CA VAL A 47 -4.08 -9.51 3.47
C VAL A 47 -4.30 -9.22 4.96
N PRO A 48 -3.55 -8.28 5.56
CA PRO A 48 -3.75 -7.92 6.95
C PRO A 48 -5.17 -7.45 7.24
N PRO A 49 -5.67 -7.61 8.47
CA PRO A 49 -6.97 -7.09 8.85
C PRO A 49 -7.09 -5.61 8.50
N ARG A 50 -8.25 -5.23 7.95
CA ARG A 50 -8.61 -3.85 7.57
C ARG A 50 -7.67 -3.20 6.54
N PHE A 51 -6.83 -3.98 5.85
CA PHE A 51 -5.90 -3.44 4.87
C PHE A 51 -6.61 -2.66 3.76
N MET A 52 -7.70 -3.19 3.22
CA MET A 52 -8.47 -2.51 2.18
C MET A 52 -9.08 -1.20 2.68
N ASP A 53 -9.65 -1.17 3.89
CA ASP A 53 -10.19 0.06 4.49
C ASP A 53 -9.10 1.12 4.68
N ASN A 54 -7.95 0.71 5.21
CA ASN A 54 -6.81 1.60 5.45
C ASN A 54 -6.20 2.10 4.13
N MET A 55 -6.16 1.25 3.10
CA MET A 55 -5.70 1.63 1.76
C MET A 55 -6.66 2.66 1.13
N LEU A 56 -7.97 2.44 1.20
CA LEU A 56 -8.98 3.38 0.70
C LEU A 56 -8.92 4.71 1.44
N SER A 57 -8.80 4.67 2.77
CA SER A 57 -8.65 5.88 3.60
C SER A 57 -7.36 6.64 3.28
N ALA A 58 -6.24 5.95 3.11
CA ALA A 58 -4.98 6.56 2.70
C ALA A 58 -5.08 7.19 1.30
N ALA A 59 -5.71 6.48 0.34
CA ALA A 59 -5.92 7.01 -1.00
C ALA A 59 -6.78 8.27 -1.01
N GLN A 60 -7.80 8.35 -0.16
CA GLN A 60 -8.60 9.57 0.02
C GLN A 60 -7.78 10.71 0.62
N GLN A 61 -6.89 10.43 1.59
CA GLN A 61 -6.02 11.43 2.19
C GLN A 61 -4.99 11.98 1.19
N CYS A 62 -4.43 11.11 0.34
CA CYS A 62 -3.42 11.47 -0.66
C CYS A 62 -3.97 12.12 -1.94
N ARG A 63 -5.30 12.09 -2.14
CA ARG A 63 -5.98 12.75 -3.26
C ARG A 63 -6.40 14.19 -2.95
N LYS A 64 -6.40 14.59 -1.69
CA LYS A 64 -6.64 15.98 -1.27
C LYS A 64 -5.47 16.85 -1.74
#